data_AF-A0A249A2J3-F1
#
_entry.id   AF-A0A249A2J3-F1
#
_cell.length_a   1.000
_cell.length_b   1.000
_cell.length_c   1.000
_cell.angle_alpha   90.00
_cell.angle_beta   90.00
_cell.angle_gamma   90.00
#
_symmetry.space_group_name_H-M   'P 1'
#
loop_
_entity.id
_entity.type
_entity.pdbx_description
1 polymer ?
#
loop_
_entity_poly.entity_id
_entity_poly.type
_entity_poly.pdbx_seq_one_letter_code
_entity_poly.pdbx_strand_id
1 'polypeptide(L)'
;MGQITFSNIFTKVIFENVLSASTKEKIKQMLFQSVVALPPLHSERKMILQLKKQKITIFYQVIEEQSVQILAYQFGGTDKLTGVSKAHFKTLDAIFQMTDEEKEGKF
;
A
#
# COMPACT_ATOMS: atom_id res chain seq x y z
N MET A 1 -5.31 18.71 3.29
CA MET A 1 -4.33 17.60 3.25
C MET A 1 -5.15 16.33 3.26
N GLY A 2 -5.00 15.47 2.26
CA GLY A 2 -5.79 14.23 2.20
C GLY A 2 -5.40 13.23 3.28
N GLN A 3 -6.38 12.46 3.75
CA GLN A 3 -6.23 11.50 4.83
C GLN A 3 -6.14 10.07 4.29
N ILE A 4 -5.19 9.29 4.79
CA ILE A 4 -5.08 7.86 4.53
C ILE A 4 -5.55 7.11 5.77
N THR A 5 -6.53 6.23 5.60
CA THR A 5 -6.99 5.25 6.59
C THR A 5 -6.68 3.84 6.12
N PHE A 6 -6.83 2.86 7.00
CA PHE A 6 -6.48 1.46 6.73
C PHE A 6 -7.67 0.56 7.02
N SER A 7 -7.85 -0.48 6.21
CA SER A 7 -8.89 -1.50 6.43
C SER A 7 -8.67 -2.29 7.72
N ASN A 8 -7.42 -2.47 8.15
CA ASN A 8 -7.06 -3.19 9.36
C ASN A 8 -5.62 -2.86 9.81
N ILE A 9 -5.22 -3.41 10.96
CA ILE A 9 -3.88 -3.25 11.53
C ILE A 9 -2.80 -3.79 10.57
N PHE A 10 -3.08 -4.87 9.84
CA PHE A 10 -2.11 -5.48 8.94
C PHE A 10 -1.73 -4.53 7.78
N THR A 11 -2.71 -3.90 7.13
CA THR A 11 -2.45 -2.94 6.05
C THR A 11 -1.77 -1.67 6.58
N LYS A 12 -2.10 -1.25 7.81
CA LYS A 12 -1.37 -0.18 8.51
C LYS A 12 0.10 -0.55 8.75
N VAL A 13 0.38 -1.75 9.25
CA VAL A 13 1.75 -2.22 9.53
C VAL A 13 2.60 -2.23 8.26
N ILE A 14 2.06 -2.68 7.13
CA ILE A 14 2.76 -2.61 5.85
C ILE A 14 3.13 -1.16 5.53
N PHE A 15 2.17 -0.24 5.60
CA PHE A 15 2.43 1.15 5.28
C PHE A 15 3.44 1.81 6.21
N GLU A 16 3.36 1.53 7.51
CA GLU A 16 4.18 2.21 8.51
C GLU A 16 5.58 1.59 8.66
N ASN A 17 5.72 0.27 8.52
CA ASN A 17 6.94 -0.45 8.91
C ASN A 17 7.62 -1.20 7.76
N VAL A 18 6.94 -1.45 6.63
CA VAL A 18 7.53 -2.16 5.49
C VAL A 18 7.97 -1.19 4.38
N LEU A 19 7.13 -0.21 4.06
CA LEU A 19 7.43 0.74 2.99
C LEU A 19 8.48 1.77 3.45
N SER A 20 9.43 2.12 2.58
CA SER A 20 10.36 3.21 2.84
C SER A 20 9.65 4.58 2.88
N ALA A 21 10.28 5.57 3.51
CA ALA A 21 9.74 6.94 3.58
C ALA A 21 9.46 7.50 2.16
N SER A 22 10.38 7.28 1.22
CA SER A 22 10.26 7.73 -0.17
C SER A 22 9.05 7.09 -0.89
N THR A 23 8.79 5.81 -0.65
CA THR A 23 7.63 5.09 -1.20
C THR A 23 6.34 5.63 -0.59
N LYS A 24 6.29 5.88 0.72
CA LYS A 24 5.12 6.50 1.38
C LYS A 24 4.80 7.88 0.81
N GLU A 25 5.81 8.69 0.55
CA GLU A 25 5.63 10.01 -0.08
C GLU A 25 5.08 9.90 -1.49
N LYS A 26 5.62 9.00 -2.32
CA LYS A 26 5.08 8.73 -3.66
C LYS A 26 3.63 8.26 -3.63
N ILE A 27 3.27 7.39 -2.68
CA ILE A 27 1.90 6.93 -2.49
C ILE A 27 0.97 8.09 -2.16
N LYS A 28 1.36 8.94 -1.20
CA LYS A 28 0.59 10.15 -0.85
C LYS A 28 0.45 11.08 -2.05
N GLN A 29 1.54 11.30 -2.79
CA GLN A 29 1.51 12.09 -4.01
C GLN A 29 0.53 11.51 -5.02
N MET A 30 0.61 10.23 -5.37
CA MET A 30 -0.29 9.64 -6.37
C MET A 30 -1.77 9.62 -5.91
N LEU A 31 -2.03 9.34 -4.64
CA LEU A 31 -3.39 9.32 -4.08
C LEU A 31 -4.04 10.70 -4.05
N PHE A 32 -3.25 11.77 -3.86
CA PHE A 32 -3.78 13.13 -3.62
C PHE A 32 -3.40 14.17 -4.69
N GLN A 33 -2.48 13.87 -5.63
CA GLN A 33 -2.13 14.72 -6.78
C GLN A 33 -2.94 14.39 -8.04
N SER A 34 -3.92 13.49 -7.96
CA SER A 34 -4.78 13.19 -9.09
C SER A 34 -5.81 14.33 -9.29
N VAL A 35 -5.51 15.22 -10.24
CA VAL A 35 -6.39 16.25 -10.85
C VAL A 35 -7.55 15.60 -11.66
N VAL A 36 -7.81 14.31 -11.47
CA VAL A 36 -8.79 13.53 -12.23
C VAL A 36 -10.00 13.29 -11.34
N ALA A 37 -11.21 13.47 -11.92
CA ALA A 37 -12.50 13.28 -11.28
C ALA A 37 -12.45 12.15 -10.23
N LEU A 38 -12.79 12.48 -8.98
CA LEU A 38 -12.81 11.53 -7.89
C LEU A 38 -13.60 10.29 -8.33
N PRO A 39 -13.02 9.08 -8.24
CA PRO A 39 -13.75 7.87 -8.56
C PRO A 39 -14.99 7.75 -7.66
N PRO A 40 -15.99 6.94 -8.06
CA PRO A 40 -17.17 6.72 -7.24
C PRO A 40 -16.75 6.27 -5.83
N LEU A 41 -17.40 6.86 -4.82
CA LEU A 41 -17.17 6.50 -3.43
C LEU A 41 -17.35 5.00 -3.23
N HIS A 42 -16.57 4.42 -2.31
CA HIS A 42 -16.61 3.01 -1.93
C HIS A 42 -16.32 2.00 -3.06
N SER A 43 -15.82 2.46 -4.21
CA SER A 43 -15.34 1.57 -5.27
C SER A 43 -13.88 1.21 -5.06
N GLU A 44 -13.57 -0.09 -5.04
CA GLU A 44 -12.17 -0.55 -5.03
C GLU A 44 -11.45 -0.10 -6.31
N ARG A 45 -10.30 0.53 -6.11
CA ARG A 45 -9.35 0.93 -7.12
C ARG A 45 -8.00 0.32 -6.83
N LYS A 46 -7.19 0.20 -7.88
CA LYS A 46 -5.80 -0.26 -7.77
C LYS A 46 -4.88 0.81 -8.32
N MET A 47 -3.84 1.11 -7.54
CA MET A 47 -2.71 1.92 -7.96
C MET A 47 -1.50 1.01 -8.09
N ILE A 48 -0.72 1.20 -9.15
CA ILE A 48 0.50 0.45 -9.39
C ILE A 48 1.68 1.38 -9.20
N LEU A 49 2.54 1.06 -8.25
CA LEU A 49 3.81 1.71 -8.01
C LEU A 49 4.92 0.83 -8.58
N GLN A 50 5.57 1.29 -9.65
CA GLN A 50 6.74 0.62 -10.20
C GLN A 50 7.98 1.10 -9.45
N LEU A 51 8.56 0.23 -8.61
CA LEU A 51 9.87 0.48 -7.98
C LEU A 51 10.98 -0.17 -8.80
N LYS A 52 12.24 0.20 -8.51
CA LYS A 52 13.42 -0.28 -9.25
C LYS A 52 13.51 -1.80 -9.32
N LYS A 53 13.16 -2.52 -8.24
CA LYS A 53 13.30 -3.99 -8.16
C LYS A 53 11.98 -4.75 -8.13
N GLN A 54 10.87 -4.09 -7.86
CA GLN A 54 9.57 -4.76 -7.74
C GLN A 54 8.41 -3.80 -8.01
N LYS A 55 7.25 -4.37 -8.30
CA LYS A 55 5.99 -3.66 -8.46
C LYS A 55 5.20 -3.76 -7.17
N ILE A 56 4.64 -2.66 -6.67
CA ILE A 56 3.70 -2.70 -5.56
C ILE A 56 2.33 -2.30 -6.10
N THR A 57 1.34 -3.18 -5.99
CA THR A 57 -0.06 -2.82 -6.29
C THR A 57 -0.77 -2.53 -4.98
N ILE A 58 -1.38 -1.36 -4.89
CA ILE A 58 -2.08 -0.87 -3.70
C ILE A 58 -3.55 -0.81 -4.05
N PHE A 59 -4.37 -1.55 -3.32
CA PHE A 59 -5.81 -1.54 -3.45
C PHE A 59 -6.36 -0.54 -2.44
N TYR A 60 -7.17 0.42 -2.90
CA TYR A 60 -7.71 1.48 -2.07
C TYR A 60 -9.13 1.83 -2.52
N GLN A 61 -9.86 2.52 -1.67
CA GLN A 61 -11.14 3.14 -2.02
C GLN A 61 -11.18 4.57 -1.52
N VAL A 62 -11.93 5.43 -2.20
CA VAL A 62 -12.26 6.76 -1.69
C VAL A 62 -13.45 6.60 -0.76
N ILE A 63 -13.31 7.03 0.49
CA ILE A 63 -14.38 6.96 1.49
C ILE A 63 -15.08 8.31 1.65
N GLU A 64 -14.35 9.42 1.51
CA GLU A 64 -14.87 10.79 1.54
C GLU A 64 -14.00 11.69 0.65
N GLU A 65 -14.40 12.94 0.44
CA GLU A 65 -13.55 13.92 -0.26
C GLU A 65 -12.16 13.99 0.39
N GLN A 66 -11.13 13.73 -0.41
CA GLN A 66 -9.73 13.69 0.04
C GLN A 66 -9.43 12.65 1.13
N SER A 67 -10.30 11.67 1.37
CA SER A 67 -10.08 10.57 2.31
C SER A 67 -10.10 9.22 1.61
N VAL A 68 -9.01 8.47 1.77
CA VAL A 68 -8.83 7.17 1.13
C VAL A 68 -8.58 6.11 2.18
N GLN A 69 -9.15 4.92 1.97
CA GLN A 69 -8.86 3.75 2.77
C GLN A 69 -8.05 2.75 1.96
N ILE A 70 -6.89 2.36 2.48
CA ILE A 70 -6.09 1.27 1.89
C ILE A 70 -6.67 -0.07 2.33
N LEU A 71 -7.01 -0.90 1.34
CA LEU A 71 -7.68 -2.17 1.50
C LEU A 71 -6.70 -3.35 1.52
N ALA A 72 -5.69 -3.32 0.65
CA ALA A 72 -4.73 -4.41 0.50
C ALA A 72 -3.46 -3.98 -0.24
N TYR A 73 -2.42 -4.80 -0.15
CA TYR A 73 -1.18 -4.68 -0.92
C TYR A 73 -0.92 -5.95 -1.74
N GLN A 74 -0.15 -5.82 -2.81
CA GLN A 74 0.40 -6.94 -3.55
C GLN A 74 1.81 -6.59 -3.99
N PHE A 75 2.78 -7.41 -3.59
CA PHE A 75 4.20 -7.19 -3.89
C PHE A 75 4.61 -8.10 -5.05
N GLY A 76 4.94 -7.52 -6.20
CA GLY A 76 5.27 -8.26 -7.42
C GLY A 76 4.12 -9.17 -7.86
N GLY A 77 4.43 -10.46 -8.05
CA GLY A 77 3.47 -11.49 -8.41
C GLY A 77 2.84 -12.24 -7.23
N THR A 78 2.95 -11.73 -6.00
CA THR A 78 2.35 -12.37 -4.82
C THR A 78 0.84 -12.28 -4.81
N ASP A 79 0.20 -12.95 -3.84
CA ASP A 79 -1.22 -12.78 -3.52
C ASP A 79 -1.56 -11.37 -3.03
N LYS A 80 -2.85 -11.03 -3.10
CA LYS A 80 -3.45 -9.81 -2.54
C LYS A 80 -3.47 -9.92 -1.01
N LEU A 81 -2.53 -9.26 -0.35
CA LEU A 81 -2.33 -9.23 1.08
C LEU A 81 -3.38 -8.34 1.76
N THR A 82 -4.46 -8.96 2.23
CA THR A 82 -5.56 -8.31 2.97
C THR A 82 -5.43 -8.43 4.49
N GLY A 83 -4.48 -9.24 4.98
CA GLY A 83 -4.36 -9.58 6.41
C GLY A 83 -5.38 -10.60 6.95
N VAL A 84 -6.22 -11.19 6.10
CA VAL A 84 -7.23 -12.19 6.53
C VAL A 84 -6.65 -13.62 6.60
N SER A 85 -5.68 -13.95 5.75
CA SER A 85 -5.06 -15.28 5.68
C SER A 85 -3.78 -15.37 6.50
N LYS A 86 -3.55 -16.52 7.17
CA LYS A 86 -2.27 -16.84 7.84
C LYS A 86 -1.06 -16.74 6.90
N ALA A 87 -1.25 -17.03 5.61
CA ALA A 87 -0.18 -16.91 4.62
C ALA A 87 0.29 -15.45 4.46
N HIS A 88 -0.60 -14.47 4.64
CA HIS A 88 -0.26 -13.05 4.52
C HIS A 88 0.71 -12.62 5.64
N PHE A 89 0.52 -13.13 6.85
CA PHE A 89 1.41 -12.86 7.98
C PHE A 89 2.79 -13.48 7.76
N LYS A 90 2.86 -14.69 7.21
CA LYS A 90 4.15 -15.30 6.81
C LYS A 90 4.91 -14.47 5.79
N THR A 91 4.21 -13.89 4.81
CA THR A 91 4.82 -12.96 3.84
C THR A 91 5.39 -11.74 4.54
N LEU A 92 4.68 -11.21 5.53
CA LEU A 92 5.09 -10.02 6.28
C LEU A 92 6.27 -10.33 7.22
N ASP A 93 6.27 -11.48 7.89
CA ASP A 93 7.41 -11.97 8.68
C ASP A 93 8.67 -12.15 7.81
N ALA A 94 8.52 -12.72 6.61
CA ALA A 94 9.63 -12.87 5.67
C ALA A 94 10.20 -11.52 5.23
N ILE A 95 9.36 -10.48 5.10
CA ILE A 95 9.83 -9.12 4.80
C ILE A 95 10.51 -8.48 6.02
N PHE A 96 10.00 -8.70 7.23
CA PHE A 96 10.62 -8.17 8.44
C PHE A 96 11.98 -8.78 8.75
N GLN A 97 12.20 -10.04 8.37
CA GLN A 97 13.49 -10.72 8.48
C GLN A 97 14.55 -10.20 7.50
N MET A 98 14.17 -9.38 6.51
CA MET A 98 15.13 -8.71 5.62
C MET A 98 15.83 -7.56 6.35
N THR A 99 17.10 -7.31 6.02
CA THR A 99 17.86 -6.16 6.54
C THR A 99 17.25 -4.85 6.04
N ASP A 100 17.53 -3.74 6.72
CA ASP A 100 17.02 -2.43 6.30
C ASP A 100 17.58 -2.01 4.92
N GLU A 101 18.80 -2.42 4.58
CA GLU A 101 19.39 -2.24 3.24
C GLU A 101 18.65 -3.06 2.17
N GLU A 102 18.25 -4.29 2.50
CA GLU A 102 17.42 -5.12 1.60
C GLU A 102 16.03 -4.52 1.41
N LYS A 103 15.48 -3.92 2.47
CA LYS A 103 14.20 -3.21 2.43
C LYS A 103 14.30 -1.96 1.58
N GLU A 104 15.28 -1.08 1.79
CA GLU A 104 15.48 0.11 0.95
C GLU A 104 15.74 -0.24 -0.51
N GLY A 105 16.43 -1.36 -0.75
CA GLY A 105 16.68 -1.87 -2.10
C GLY A 105 15.42 -2.38 -2.81
N LYS A 106 14.36 -2.77 -2.08
CA LYS A 106 13.15 -3.42 -2.60
C LYS A 106 11.87 -2.59 -2.43
N PHE A 107 11.66 -1.88 -1.31
CA PHE A 107 10.38 -1.32 -0.85
C PHE A 107 10.38 0.19 -0.62
#